data_AF-A0A958G1X5-F1
#
_entry.id   AF-A0A958G1X5-F1
#
_cell.length_a   1.000
_cell.length_b   1.000
_cell.length_c   1.000
_cell.angle_alpha   90.00
_cell.angle_beta   90.00
_cell.angle_gamma   90.00
#
_symmetry.space_group_name_H-M   'P 1'
#
loop_
_entity.id
_entity.type
_entity.pdbx_description
1 polymer ?
#
loop_
_entity_poly.entity_id
_entity_poly.type
_entity_poly.pdbx_seq_one_letter_code
_entity_poly.pdbx_strand_id
1 'polypeptide(L)'
;MIRNSSIEKIAILGVQRIASSLMANLSFIEQPGQQVVGFINIDPSGKNGEMIHFPNFLGGIDDIKNIVEQHQIEKVLLAVDPHDMQNLHHLIQKCETENLPYELLPKTFDIDYHQLVSRSAQNGVPEREEVAKELWFQRPLDLLISLMLFMLFLPSWIVIALAIKLESKGGVLYSQERVGENGKIFRIFKFRSMYSDAEKRGGP
;
A
#
# COMPACT_ATOMS: atom_id res chain seq x y z
N MET A 1 11.41 3.86 27.44
CA MET A 1 10.20 3.28 28.09
C MET A 1 9.58 2.33 27.07
N ILE A 2 9.95 1.05 27.16
CA ILE A 2 9.63 0.02 26.17
C ILE A 2 8.19 -0.42 26.42
N ARG A 3 7.31 -0.19 25.44
CA ARG A 3 5.88 -0.53 25.50
C ARG A 3 5.78 -2.05 25.56
N ASN A 4 5.09 -2.56 26.58
CA ASN A 4 4.81 -3.97 26.84
C ASN A 4 4.35 -4.66 25.53
N SER A 5 5.01 -5.74 25.14
CA SER A 5 4.74 -6.45 23.88
C SER A 5 3.47 -7.30 23.99
N SER A 6 2.32 -6.65 24.08
CA SER A 6 1.03 -7.33 23.85
C SER A 6 0.94 -7.65 22.37
N ILE A 7 0.72 -8.92 22.04
CA ILE A 7 0.48 -9.37 20.67
C ILE A 7 -0.90 -8.86 20.27
N GLU A 8 -0.95 -7.97 19.28
CA GLU A 8 -2.18 -7.42 18.72
C GLU A 8 -2.91 -8.53 17.94
N LYS A 9 -4.07 -8.94 18.45
CA LYS A 9 -4.89 -9.97 17.84
C LYS A 9 -5.74 -9.39 16.72
N ILE A 10 -5.53 -9.89 15.51
CA ILE A 10 -6.20 -9.41 14.30
C ILE A 10 -7.07 -10.50 13.67
N ALA A 11 -8.22 -10.11 13.11
CA ALA A 11 -9.07 -10.99 12.31
C ALA A 11 -9.19 -10.46 10.88
N ILE A 12 -9.39 -11.37 9.91
CA ILE A 12 -9.49 -11.02 8.49
C ILE A 12 -10.94 -11.18 8.04
N LEU A 13 -11.51 -10.13 7.44
CA LEU A 13 -12.89 -10.08 6.95
C LEU A 13 -12.89 -10.08 5.40
N GLY A 14 -13.61 -11.02 4.77
CA GLY A 14 -13.93 -10.97 3.32
C GLY A 14 -13.27 -12.01 2.41
N VAL A 15 -13.21 -13.23 2.88
CA VAL A 15 -12.13 -14.12 2.46
C VAL A 15 -12.49 -15.10 1.34
N GLN A 16 -13.73 -15.16 0.86
CA GLN A 16 -14.19 -16.25 -0.02
C GLN A 16 -13.27 -16.54 -1.24
N ARG A 17 -12.72 -15.50 -1.89
CA ARG A 17 -11.84 -15.68 -3.06
C ARG A 17 -10.37 -15.39 -2.79
N ILE A 18 -10.06 -14.66 -1.72
CA ILE A 18 -8.71 -14.14 -1.41
C ILE A 18 -8.04 -14.96 -0.30
N ALA A 19 -8.79 -15.78 0.45
CA ALA A 19 -8.30 -16.47 1.66
C ALA A 19 -7.13 -17.42 1.44
N SER A 20 -7.20 -18.26 0.41
CA SER A 20 -6.13 -19.20 0.09
C SER A 20 -4.82 -18.48 -0.22
N SER A 21 -4.93 -17.31 -0.87
CA SER A 21 -3.80 -16.45 -1.22
C SER A 21 -3.24 -15.70 0.00
N LEU A 22 -4.11 -15.23 0.90
CA LEU A 22 -3.71 -14.58 2.16
C LEU A 22 -3.07 -15.59 3.12
N MET A 23 -3.57 -16.83 3.18
CA MET A 23 -3.00 -17.90 4.00
C MET A 23 -1.59 -18.28 3.58
N ALA A 24 -1.32 -18.35 2.27
CA ALA A 24 0.02 -18.61 1.76
C ALA A 24 1.02 -17.51 2.14
N ASN A 25 0.55 -16.31 2.51
CA ASN A 25 1.37 -15.15 2.84
C ASN A 25 1.00 -14.52 4.19
N LEU A 26 0.58 -15.32 5.18
CA LEU A 26 0.29 -14.85 6.53
C LEU A 26 1.46 -14.06 7.12
N SER A 27 2.71 -14.43 6.80
CA SER A 27 3.92 -13.70 7.20
C SER A 27 4.06 -12.28 6.65
N PHE A 28 3.34 -11.94 5.57
CA PHE A 28 3.28 -10.58 5.03
C PHE A 28 2.25 -9.71 5.77
N ILE A 29 1.22 -10.36 6.36
CA ILE A 29 0.13 -9.72 7.09
C ILE A 29 0.49 -9.61 8.58
N GLU A 30 1.11 -10.64 9.14
CA GLU A 30 1.63 -10.70 10.50
C GLU A 30 2.92 -9.89 10.61
N GLN A 31 2.78 -8.58 10.84
CA GLN A 31 3.92 -7.77 11.26
C GLN A 31 4.42 -8.22 12.66
N PRO A 32 5.66 -7.90 13.05
CA PRO A 32 6.16 -8.22 14.38
C PRO A 32 5.24 -7.68 15.48
N GLY A 33 4.63 -8.57 16.25
CA GLY A 33 3.67 -8.21 17.31
C GLY A 33 2.20 -8.29 16.92
N GLN A 34 1.86 -8.75 15.71
CA GLN A 34 0.49 -9.06 15.30
C GLN A 34 0.31 -10.57 15.13
N GLN A 35 -0.89 -11.08 15.48
CA GLN A 35 -1.26 -12.48 15.28
C GLN A 35 -2.63 -12.58 14.64
N VAL A 36 -2.72 -13.30 13.52
CA VAL A 36 -4.01 -13.59 12.88
C VAL A 36 -4.74 -14.68 13.66
N VAL A 37 -5.85 -14.30 14.30
CA VAL A 37 -6.67 -15.22 15.10
C VAL A 37 -7.60 -16.05 14.24
N GLY A 38 -8.12 -15.48 13.16
CA GLY A 38 -9.01 -16.19 12.26
C GLY A 38 -9.74 -15.31 11.25
N PHE A 39 -10.71 -15.93 10.60
CA PHE A 39 -11.37 -15.42 9.40
C PHE A 39 -12.88 -15.25 9.62
N ILE A 40 -13.44 -14.15 9.13
CA ILE A 40 -14.85 -13.79 9.25
C ILE A 40 -15.47 -13.65 7.84
N ASN A 41 -16.62 -14.29 7.62
CA ASN A 41 -17.36 -14.22 6.36
C ASN A 41 -18.18 -12.93 6.23
N ILE A 42 -18.22 -12.34 5.04
CA ILE A 42 -19.04 -11.17 4.72
C ILE A 42 -20.43 -11.56 4.21
N ASP A 43 -20.56 -12.68 3.49
CA ASP A 43 -21.83 -13.05 2.86
C ASP A 43 -22.63 -14.04 3.73
N PRO A 44 -23.81 -13.65 4.27
CA PRO A 44 -24.69 -14.56 4.99
C PRO A 44 -25.36 -15.61 4.08
N SER A 45 -25.36 -15.40 2.76
CA SER A 45 -26.05 -16.22 1.74
C SER A 45 -25.12 -17.22 1.05
N GLY A 46 -23.82 -16.94 1.03
CA GLY A 46 -22.82 -17.63 0.24
C GLY A 46 -22.19 -18.81 0.98
N LYS A 47 -22.65 -20.02 0.67
CA LYS A 47 -21.94 -21.30 0.84
C LYS A 47 -21.04 -21.39 2.09
N ASN A 48 -21.65 -21.53 3.27
CA ASN A 48 -20.94 -22.00 4.47
C ASN A 48 -20.03 -23.23 4.18
N GLY A 49 -20.36 -24.05 3.19
CA GLY A 49 -19.60 -25.23 2.76
C GLY A 49 -18.15 -24.99 2.31
N GLU A 50 -17.81 -23.85 1.70
CA GLU A 50 -16.43 -23.62 1.20
C GLU A 50 -15.49 -23.08 2.30
N MET A 51 -16.03 -22.40 3.32
CA MET A 51 -15.22 -21.86 4.44
C MET A 51 -15.08 -22.77 5.66
N ILE A 52 -15.87 -23.84 5.79
CA ILE A 52 -15.70 -24.85 6.86
C ILE A 52 -14.30 -25.52 6.79
N HIS A 53 -13.64 -25.49 5.63
CA HIS A 53 -12.30 -26.03 5.44
C HIS A 53 -11.17 -25.03 5.68
N PHE A 54 -11.46 -23.77 6.04
CA PHE A 54 -10.43 -22.80 6.38
C PHE A 54 -10.00 -22.95 7.84
N PRO A 55 -8.68 -23.05 8.14
CA PRO A 55 -8.23 -23.05 9.52
C PRO A 55 -8.67 -21.76 10.22
N ASN A 56 -9.29 -21.93 11.40
CA ASN A 56 -9.78 -20.86 12.27
C ASN A 56 -10.86 -19.96 11.65
N PHE A 57 -11.86 -20.56 11.01
CA PHE A 57 -13.11 -19.86 10.70
C PHE A 57 -13.85 -19.46 12.00
N LEU A 58 -14.08 -18.16 12.19
CA LEU A 58 -14.66 -17.62 13.42
C LEU A 58 -16.19 -17.42 13.33
N GLY A 59 -16.72 -17.28 12.11
CA GLY A 59 -18.16 -17.10 11.88
C GLY A 59 -18.48 -16.07 10.80
N GLY A 60 -19.74 -15.62 10.78
CA GLY A 60 -20.21 -14.58 9.87
C GLY A 60 -20.08 -13.17 10.45
N ILE A 61 -20.21 -12.17 9.60
CA ILE A 61 -20.20 -10.76 10.02
C ILE A 61 -21.33 -10.40 10.97
N ASP A 62 -22.43 -11.14 10.96
CA ASP A 62 -23.53 -10.96 11.92
C ASP A 62 -23.12 -11.32 13.35
N ASP A 63 -22.17 -12.23 13.52
CA ASP A 63 -21.64 -12.65 14.81
C ASP A 63 -20.37 -11.89 15.22
N ILE A 64 -19.99 -10.84 14.48
CA ILE A 64 -18.71 -10.12 14.67
C ILE A 64 -18.51 -9.66 16.10
N LYS A 65 -19.57 -9.21 16.77
CA LYS A 65 -19.52 -8.79 18.18
C LYS A 65 -19.09 -9.92 19.11
N ASN A 66 -19.75 -11.08 19.01
CA ASN A 66 -19.43 -12.26 19.82
C ASN A 66 -18.01 -12.75 19.53
N ILE A 67 -17.61 -12.74 18.25
CA ILE A 67 -16.28 -13.15 17.79
C ILE A 67 -15.20 -12.23 18.38
N VAL A 68 -15.41 -10.90 18.32
CA VAL A 68 -14.49 -9.90 18.87
C VAL A 68 -14.31 -10.05 20.38
N GLU A 69 -15.40 -10.23 21.12
CA GLU A 69 -15.38 -10.41 22.57
C GLU A 69 -14.70 -11.73 22.98
N GLN A 70 -15.08 -12.84 22.33
CA GLN A 70 -14.57 -14.18 22.66
C GLN A 70 -13.08 -14.33 22.35
N HIS A 71 -12.64 -13.76 21.23
CA HIS A 71 -11.26 -13.91 20.76
C HIS A 71 -10.35 -12.75 21.15
N GLN A 72 -10.89 -11.69 21.75
CA GLN A 72 -10.20 -10.44 22.09
C GLN A 72 -9.54 -9.82 20.85
N ILE A 73 -10.31 -9.68 19.77
CA ILE A 73 -9.79 -9.08 18.53
C ILE A 73 -9.66 -7.57 18.74
N GLU A 74 -8.47 -7.05 18.47
CA GLU A 74 -8.16 -5.62 18.62
C GLU A 74 -8.40 -4.83 17.33
N LYS A 75 -8.30 -5.50 16.18
CA LYS A 75 -8.47 -4.89 14.85
C LYS A 75 -8.91 -5.92 13.81
N VAL A 76 -9.64 -5.45 12.80
CA VAL A 76 -10.01 -6.25 11.63
C VAL A 76 -9.33 -5.75 10.35
N LEU A 77 -8.77 -6.67 9.58
CA LEU A 77 -8.26 -6.42 8.24
C LEU A 77 -9.35 -6.70 7.22
N LEU A 78 -9.74 -5.68 6.47
CA LEU A 78 -10.73 -5.76 5.41
C LEU A 78 -10.07 -6.22 4.11
N ALA A 79 -10.24 -7.49 3.78
CA ALA A 79 -9.87 -8.09 2.50
C ALA A 79 -11.13 -8.18 1.63
N VAL A 80 -11.51 -7.10 0.93
CA VAL A 80 -12.78 -7.06 0.19
C VAL A 80 -12.51 -7.18 -1.32
N ASP A 81 -13.09 -8.18 -1.97
CA ASP A 81 -13.04 -8.38 -3.43
C ASP A 81 -13.73 -7.20 -4.15
N PRO A 82 -13.30 -6.81 -5.36
CA PRO A 82 -13.97 -5.82 -6.20
C PRO A 82 -15.47 -6.04 -6.37
N HIS A 83 -15.94 -7.28 -6.34
CA HIS A 83 -17.37 -7.62 -6.41
C HIS A 83 -18.14 -7.24 -5.14
N ASP A 84 -17.47 -7.28 -3.98
CA ASP A 84 -18.04 -6.97 -2.67
C ASP A 84 -17.86 -5.49 -2.28
N MET A 85 -17.19 -4.69 -3.13
CA MET A 85 -17.03 -3.24 -2.93
C MET A 85 -18.36 -2.50 -2.77
N GLN A 86 -19.44 -3.00 -3.37
CA GLN A 86 -20.78 -2.43 -3.21
C GLN A 86 -21.27 -2.52 -1.75
N ASN A 87 -20.85 -3.56 -1.03
CA ASN A 87 -21.19 -3.79 0.37
C ASN A 87 -20.17 -3.18 1.33
N LEU A 88 -19.04 -2.65 0.86
CA LEU A 88 -17.97 -2.11 1.72
C LEU A 88 -18.46 -1.05 2.71
N HIS A 89 -19.36 -0.16 2.28
CA HIS A 89 -19.96 0.85 3.15
C HIS A 89 -20.71 0.21 4.32
N HIS A 90 -21.45 -0.88 4.08
CA HIS A 90 -22.17 -1.62 5.11
C HIS A 90 -21.19 -2.31 6.09
N LEU A 91 -20.06 -2.83 5.60
CA LEU A 91 -19.03 -3.45 6.46
C LEU A 91 -18.38 -2.43 7.38
N ILE A 92 -17.96 -1.30 6.82
CA ILE A 92 -17.36 -0.20 7.57
C ILE A 92 -18.33 0.28 8.65
N GLN A 93 -19.59 0.53 8.29
CA GLN A 93 -20.61 0.96 9.24
C GLN A 93 -20.80 -0.05 10.38
N LYS A 94 -20.73 -1.36 10.09
CA LYS A 94 -20.86 -2.41 11.09
C LYS A 94 -19.65 -2.47 12.02
N CYS A 95 -18.44 -2.34 11.49
CA CYS A 95 -17.22 -2.20 12.29
C CYS A 95 -17.24 -0.95 13.18
N GLU A 96 -17.70 0.18 12.65
CA GLU A 96 -17.84 1.44 13.41
C GLU A 96 -18.88 1.32 14.54
N THR A 97 -20.01 0.65 14.27
CA THR A 97 -21.07 0.44 15.26
C THR A 97 -20.57 -0.39 16.45
N GLU A 98 -19.74 -1.39 16.19
CA GLU A 98 -19.14 -2.25 17.22
C GLU A 98 -17.82 -1.68 17.78
N ASN A 99 -17.48 -0.42 17.42
CA ASN A 99 -16.26 0.27 17.84
C ASN A 99 -14.97 -0.55 17.59
N LEU A 100 -14.94 -1.26 16.46
CA LEU A 100 -13.87 -2.16 16.06
C LEU A 100 -12.96 -1.47 15.03
N PRO A 101 -11.70 -1.17 15.38
CA PRO A 101 -10.74 -0.62 14.44
C PRO A 101 -10.61 -1.51 13.20
N TYR A 102 -10.60 -0.90 12.02
CA TYR A 102 -10.46 -1.61 10.75
C TYR A 102 -9.36 -1.02 9.89
N GLU A 103 -8.70 -1.86 9.10
CA GLU A 103 -7.66 -1.46 8.15
C GLU A 103 -7.92 -2.14 6.80
N LEU A 104 -7.98 -1.34 5.73
CA LEU A 104 -8.20 -1.83 4.37
C LEU A 104 -6.90 -2.39 3.80
N LEU A 105 -6.93 -3.64 3.36
CA LEU A 105 -5.78 -4.21 2.67
C LEU A 105 -5.62 -3.56 1.29
N PRO A 106 -4.38 -3.28 0.84
CA PRO A 106 -4.13 -2.70 -0.48
C PRO A 106 -4.67 -3.59 -1.61
N LYS A 107 -5.31 -3.00 -2.62
CA LYS A 107 -5.86 -3.69 -3.82
C LYS A 107 -4.83 -4.51 -4.63
N THR A 108 -3.54 -4.42 -4.32
CA THR A 108 -2.48 -5.18 -4.99
C THR A 108 -2.65 -6.70 -4.86
N PHE A 109 -3.48 -7.18 -3.92
CA PHE A 109 -3.85 -8.59 -3.83
C PHE A 109 -4.80 -9.06 -4.95
N ASP A 110 -5.51 -8.16 -5.65
CA ASP A 110 -6.45 -8.53 -6.71
C ASP A 110 -5.83 -8.71 -8.09
N ILE A 111 -4.75 -7.99 -8.41
CA ILE A 111 -4.42 -7.76 -9.82
C ILE A 111 -3.77 -8.99 -10.50
N ASP A 112 -3.33 -10.01 -9.76
CA ASP A 112 -2.80 -11.23 -10.42
C ASP A 112 -2.80 -12.51 -9.58
N TYR A 113 -3.24 -12.49 -8.31
CA TYR A 113 -3.00 -13.63 -7.42
C TYR A 113 -3.88 -14.85 -7.74
N HIS A 114 -5.13 -14.64 -8.17
CA HIS A 114 -6.03 -15.74 -8.53
C HIS A 114 -5.54 -16.52 -9.75
N GLN A 115 -4.91 -15.87 -10.75
CA GLN A 115 -4.32 -16.59 -11.89
C GLN A 115 -3.03 -17.32 -11.51
N LEU A 116 -2.20 -16.72 -10.65
CA LEU A 116 -0.98 -17.34 -10.12
C LEU A 116 -1.30 -18.59 -9.26
N VAL A 117 -2.33 -18.53 -8.41
CA VAL A 117 -2.76 -19.66 -7.57
C VAL A 117 -3.49 -20.73 -8.38
N SER A 118 -4.27 -20.36 -9.41
CA SER A 118 -4.90 -21.34 -10.32
C SER A 118 -3.86 -22.15 -11.10
N ARG A 119 -2.76 -21.52 -11.52
CA ARG A 119 -1.61 -22.22 -12.12
C ARG A 119 -0.84 -23.07 -11.10
N SER A 120 -0.78 -22.59 -9.86
CA SER A 120 -0.13 -23.28 -8.75
C SER A 120 -0.86 -24.54 -8.27
N ALA A 121 -2.20 -24.57 -8.31
CA ALA A 121 -2.96 -25.75 -7.89
C ALA A 121 -2.72 -26.99 -8.78
N GLN A 122 -2.22 -26.80 -10.01
CA GLN A 122 -1.78 -27.91 -10.88
C GLN A 122 -0.26 -28.16 -10.84
N ASN A 123 0.57 -27.19 -10.44
CA ASN A 123 2.04 -27.26 -10.56
C ASN A 123 2.86 -26.86 -9.30
N GLY A 124 2.25 -26.68 -8.13
CA GLY A 124 2.93 -26.24 -6.91
C GLY A 124 3.03 -24.71 -6.78
N VAL A 125 3.19 -24.21 -5.55
CA VAL A 125 3.36 -22.77 -5.24
C VAL A 125 4.60 -22.24 -5.96
N PRO A 126 4.50 -21.22 -6.84
CA PRO A 126 5.69 -20.65 -7.45
C PRO A 126 6.54 -20.05 -6.35
N GLU A 127 7.74 -20.60 -6.21
CA GLU A 127 8.76 -20.11 -5.29
C GLU A 127 9.05 -18.63 -5.60
N ARG A 128 9.40 -17.86 -4.56
CA ARG A 128 9.62 -16.39 -4.59
C ARG A 128 10.47 -15.85 -5.76
N GLU A 129 11.24 -16.71 -6.43
CA GLU A 129 12.04 -16.38 -7.61
C GLU A 129 11.22 -16.08 -8.88
N GLU A 130 10.06 -16.69 -9.08
CA GLU A 130 9.35 -16.54 -10.38
C GLU A 130 8.63 -15.20 -10.52
N VAL A 131 8.01 -14.69 -9.45
CA VAL A 131 7.40 -13.34 -9.45
C VAL A 131 8.47 -12.24 -9.51
N ALA A 132 9.66 -12.51 -8.96
CA ALA A 132 10.79 -11.59 -9.08
C ALA A 132 11.24 -11.47 -10.54
N LYS A 133 11.29 -12.55 -11.33
CA LYS A 133 11.73 -12.52 -12.73
C LYS A 133 10.93 -11.56 -13.62
N GLU A 134 9.63 -11.40 -13.40
CA GLU A 134 8.81 -10.44 -14.17
C GLU A 134 9.15 -8.98 -13.87
N LEU A 135 9.58 -8.66 -12.64
CA LEU A 135 10.02 -7.32 -12.26
C LEU A 135 11.45 -6.99 -12.73
N TRP A 136 12.26 -8.00 -13.07
CA TRP A 136 13.65 -7.78 -13.50
C TRP A 136 13.75 -7.22 -14.91
N PHE A 137 12.77 -7.49 -15.79
CA PHE A 137 12.76 -6.93 -17.14
C PHE A 137 12.30 -5.47 -17.19
N GLN A 138 11.55 -5.00 -16.19
CA GLN A 138 11.07 -3.62 -16.15
C GLN A 138 12.18 -2.64 -15.73
N ARG A 139 13.08 -3.05 -14.83
CA ARG A 139 14.19 -2.22 -14.34
C ARG A 139 15.17 -1.72 -15.41
N PRO A 140 15.69 -2.56 -16.34
CA PRO A 140 16.59 -2.08 -17.38
C PRO A 140 15.87 -1.20 -18.39
N LEU A 141 14.59 -1.47 -18.70
CA LEU A 141 13.80 -0.65 -19.60
C LEU A 141 13.57 0.75 -19.02
N ASP A 142 13.17 0.84 -17.75
CA ASP A 142 12.99 2.11 -17.05
C ASP A 142 14.29 2.92 -17.00
N LEU A 143 15.42 2.25 -16.77
CA LEU A 143 16.73 2.88 -16.77
C LEU A 143 17.12 3.40 -18.16
N LEU A 144 16.87 2.62 -19.22
CA LEU A 144 17.15 3.01 -20.60
C LEU A 144 16.29 4.20 -21.03
N ILE A 145 14.98 4.15 -20.76
CA ILE A 145 14.05 5.23 -21.08
C ILE A 145 14.42 6.50 -20.31
N SER A 146 14.70 6.38 -19.01
CA SER A 146 15.14 7.50 -18.17
C SER A 146 16.43 8.13 -18.67
N LEU A 147 17.42 7.31 -19.05
CA LEU A 147 18.69 7.79 -19.59
C LEU A 147 18.52 8.47 -20.96
N MET A 148 17.68 7.91 -21.83
CA MET A 148 17.38 8.49 -23.14
C MET A 148 16.69 9.86 -23.00
N LEU A 149 15.70 9.97 -22.12
CA LEU A 149 15.04 11.24 -21.82
C LEU A 149 16.02 12.23 -21.18
N PHE A 150 16.88 11.78 -20.27
CA PHE A 150 17.90 12.63 -19.67
C PHE A 150 18.85 13.21 -20.72
N MET A 151 19.36 12.39 -21.64
CA MET A 151 20.22 12.87 -22.75
C MET A 151 19.48 13.81 -23.69
N LEU A 152 18.19 13.56 -23.95
CA LEU A 152 17.37 14.43 -24.80
C LEU A 152 17.13 15.81 -24.17
N PHE A 153 16.92 15.88 -22.86
CA PHE A 153 16.70 17.14 -22.16
C PHE A 153 17.99 17.87 -21.74
N LEU A 154 19.13 17.16 -21.67
CA LEU A 154 20.43 17.72 -21.28
C LEU A 154 20.82 19.00 -22.06
N PRO A 155 20.70 19.06 -23.41
CA PRO A 155 21.04 20.26 -24.16
C PRO A 155 20.18 21.46 -23.78
N SER A 156 18.87 21.25 -23.55
CA SER A 156 17.97 22.33 -23.17
C SER A 156 18.32 22.91 -21.79
N TRP A 157 18.68 22.04 -20.83
CA TRP A 157 19.15 22.46 -19.51
C TRP A 157 20.47 23.22 -19.56
N ILE A 158 21.40 22.83 -20.45
CA ILE A 158 22.66 23.56 -20.65
C ILE A 158 22.39 24.96 -21.22
N VAL A 159 21.51 25.07 -22.21
CA VAL A 159 21.13 26.37 -22.80
C VAL A 159 20.52 27.30 -21.74
N ILE A 160 19.59 26.78 -20.93
CA ILE A 160 18.99 27.53 -19.82
C ILE A 160 20.06 27.93 -18.80
N ALA A 161 20.96 27.02 -18.43
CA ALA A 161 22.04 27.29 -17.50
C ALA A 161 23.00 28.39 -18.00
N LEU A 162 23.34 28.38 -19.29
CA LEU A 162 24.15 29.41 -19.92
C LEU A 162 23.42 30.76 -19.96
N ALA A 163 22.15 30.78 -20.34
CA ALA A 163 21.33 32.00 -20.35
C ALA A 163 21.30 32.67 -18.97
N ILE A 164 21.06 31.89 -17.91
CA ILE A 164 21.04 32.39 -16.51
C ILE A 164 22.40 32.96 -16.11
N LYS A 165 23.50 32.30 -16.51
CA LYS A 165 24.86 32.73 -16.17
C LYS A 165 25.30 33.99 -16.94
N LEU A 166 24.75 34.21 -18.13
CA LEU A 166 24.97 35.42 -18.92
C LEU A 166 24.14 36.60 -18.39
N GLU A 167 22.92 36.34 -17.89
CA GLU A 167 22.02 37.38 -17.41
C GLU A 167 22.40 37.93 -16.02
N SER A 168 22.91 37.09 -15.12
CA SER A 168 23.26 37.54 -13.76
C SER A 168 24.50 36.86 -13.17
N LYS A 169 25.25 37.60 -12.33
CA LYS A 169 26.34 37.02 -11.54
C LYS A 169 25.76 36.13 -10.43
N GLY A 170 25.91 34.81 -10.53
CA GLY A 170 25.44 33.88 -9.50
C GLY A 170 25.35 32.42 -9.96
N GLY A 171 24.85 31.56 -9.06
CA GLY A 171 24.59 30.14 -9.36
C GLY A 171 23.33 29.93 -10.22
N VAL A 172 23.36 28.92 -11.08
CA VAL A 172 22.27 28.58 -12.01
C VAL A 172 21.01 28.10 -11.29
N LEU A 173 21.19 27.37 -10.21
CA LEU A 173 20.09 26.83 -9.41
C LEU A 173 19.76 27.77 -8.25
N TYR A 174 18.46 27.89 -7.97
CA TYR A 174 17.91 28.52 -6.78
C TYR A 174 17.30 27.44 -5.90
N SER A 175 17.38 27.64 -4.58
CA SER A 175 16.90 26.66 -3.62
C SER A 175 16.10 27.31 -2.51
N GLN A 176 14.94 26.73 -2.22
CA GLN A 176 13.94 27.25 -1.28
C GLN A 176 13.42 26.12 -0.39
N GLU A 177 13.24 26.41 0.89
CA GLU A 177 12.58 25.50 1.83
C GLU A 177 11.06 25.61 1.71
N ARG A 178 10.38 24.47 1.77
CA ARG A 178 8.92 24.36 1.77
C ARG A 178 8.46 23.35 2.82
N VAL A 179 7.28 23.58 3.36
CA VAL A 179 6.62 22.65 4.28
C VAL A 179 5.96 21.55 3.44
N GLY A 180 6.43 20.32 3.61
CA GLY A 180 5.86 19.13 3.00
C GLY A 180 4.77 18.49 3.86
N GLU A 181 4.33 17.31 3.44
CA GLU A 181 3.35 16.52 4.17
C GLU A 181 3.83 16.23 5.61
N ASN A 182 2.92 16.32 6.58
CA ASN A 182 3.20 16.18 8.02
C ASN A 182 4.18 17.21 8.60
N GLY A 183 4.30 18.40 7.99
CA GLY A 183 5.12 19.49 8.51
C GLY A 183 6.63 19.30 8.30
N LYS A 184 7.04 18.26 7.57
CA LYS A 184 8.46 18.02 7.27
C LYS A 184 8.95 19.05 6.24
N ILE A 185 9.94 19.85 6.63
CA ILE A 185 10.55 20.82 5.74
C ILE A 185 11.41 20.06 4.70
N PHE A 186 11.24 20.40 3.42
CA PHE A 186 12.07 19.90 2.34
C PHE A 186 12.55 21.04 1.45
N ARG A 187 13.69 20.79 0.78
CA ARG A 187 14.39 21.79 0.00
C ARG A 187 14.18 21.52 -1.49
N ILE A 188 13.61 22.50 -2.20
CA ILE A 188 13.39 22.46 -3.65
C ILE A 188 14.62 23.03 -4.35
N PHE A 189 14.98 22.45 -5.51
CA PHE A 189 15.96 23.01 -6.44
C PHE A 189 15.27 23.31 -7.77
N LYS A 190 15.43 24.53 -8.28
CA LYS A 190 14.89 24.95 -9.58
C LYS A 190 15.88 25.84 -10.32
N PHE A 191 15.74 25.95 -11.64
CA PHE A 191 16.43 27.00 -12.39
C PHE A 191 16.04 28.37 -11.85
N ARG A 192 17.03 29.23 -11.70
CA ARG A 192 16.83 30.60 -11.22
C ARG A 192 16.13 31.41 -12.32
N SER A 193 14.98 32.00 -12.00
CA SER A 193 14.27 32.94 -12.88
C SER A 193 14.33 34.40 -12.41
N MET A 194 14.84 34.66 -11.19
CA MET A 194 14.92 35.97 -10.56
C MET A 194 16.35 36.28 -10.12
N TYR A 195 16.70 37.58 -10.00
CA TYR A 195 18.01 38.03 -9.51
C TYR A 195 18.31 37.48 -8.10
N SER A 196 19.61 37.35 -7.78
CA SER A 196 20.12 36.78 -6.52
C SER A 196 19.52 37.36 -5.24
N ASP A 197 19.10 38.64 -5.28
CA ASP A 197 18.57 39.38 -4.13
C ASP A 197 17.07 39.70 -4.25
N ALA A 198 16.32 38.98 -5.10
CA ALA A 198 14.89 39.22 -5.28
C ALA A 198 14.08 39.06 -3.98
N GLU A 199 14.34 38.03 -3.16
CA GLU A 199 13.67 37.86 -1.86
C GLU A 199 14.10 38.90 -0.81
N LYS A 200 15.25 39.57 -0.98
CA LYS A 200 15.63 40.70 -0.11
C LYS A 200 14.96 42.00 -0.52
N ARG A 201 14.41 42.09 -1.74
CA ARG A 201 13.84 43.31 -2.32
C ARG A 201 12.33 43.26 -2.51
N GLY A 202 11.72 42.07 -2.59
CA GLY A 202 10.28 41.87 -2.60
C GLY A 202 9.82 41.32 -1.25
N GLY A 203 8.89 42.03 -0.61
CA GLY A 203 8.19 41.56 0.60
C GLY A 203 7.31 40.32 0.36
N PRO A 204 6.75 39.75 1.44
CA PRO A 204 6.33 38.35 1.57
C PRO A 204 5.34 37.84 0.53
#